data_AF-A0A453B5C1-F1
#
_entry.id   AF-A0A453B5C1-F1
#
_cell.length_a   1.000
_cell.length_b   1.000
_cell.length_c   1.000
_cell.angle_alpha   90.00
_cell.angle_beta   90.00
_cell.angle_gamma   90.00
#
_symmetry.space_group_name_H-M   'P 1'
#
loop_
_entity.id
_entity.type
_entity.pdbx_description
1 polymer ?
#
loop_
_entity_poly.entity_id
_entity_poly.type
_entity_poly.pdbx_seq_one_letter_code
_entity_poly.pdbx_strand_id
1 'polypeptide(L)'
;AAKRQQQGPPLPRSSSTRPRSLADPELQPQQLLAKELNTKDLETNIIVLVHGGGFGAWCWYKTMSLLEDSGFKVNAIDLTGSGINSSDTNKISSLSEYAEPLTSYLKGLCDAEKV
;
A
#
# COMPACT_ATOMS: atom_id res chain seq x y z
N ALA A 1 38.12 15.16 -33.45
CA ALA A 1 37.51 13.90 -33.00
C ALA A 1 36.96 14.08 -31.59
N ALA A 2 35.65 13.97 -31.39
CA ALA A 2 35.03 14.05 -30.06
C ALA A 2 34.06 12.87 -29.91
N LYS A 3 34.36 11.95 -29.00
CA LYS A 3 33.57 10.75 -28.72
C LYS A 3 32.28 11.15 -27.99
N ARG A 4 31.12 10.89 -28.59
CA ARG A 4 29.82 10.88 -27.89
C ARG A 4 29.74 9.61 -27.04
N GLN A 5 29.59 9.78 -25.73
CA GLN A 5 29.23 8.70 -24.81
C GLN A 5 27.82 8.20 -25.12
N GLN A 6 27.65 6.89 -25.27
CA GLN A 6 26.35 6.24 -25.43
C GLN A 6 25.70 6.12 -24.05
N GLN A 7 24.51 6.71 -23.87
CA GLN A 7 23.66 6.49 -22.70
C GLN A 7 22.95 5.13 -22.85
N GLY A 8 22.94 4.33 -21.79
CA GLY A 8 22.29 3.02 -21.74
C GLY A 8 20.75 3.08 -21.87
N PRO A 9 20.08 1.92 -21.95
CA PRO A 9 18.65 1.86 -22.25
C PRO A 9 17.81 2.53 -21.15
N PRO A 10 16.72 3.24 -21.49
CA PRO A 10 15.88 3.92 -20.50
C PRO A 10 15.18 2.89 -19.61
N LEU A 11 15.25 3.09 -18.29
CA LEU A 11 14.49 2.29 -17.34
C LEU A 11 12.97 2.55 -17.53
N PRO A 12 12.12 1.52 -17.38
CA PRO A 12 10.68 1.65 -17.63
C PRO A 12 10.04 2.66 -16.65
N ARG A 13 9.19 3.51 -17.22
CA ARG A 13 8.53 4.62 -16.54
C ARG A 13 7.53 4.13 -15.49
N SER A 14 7.55 4.74 -14.31
CA SER A 14 6.50 4.65 -13.30
C SER A 14 5.11 4.92 -13.91
N SER A 15 4.08 4.22 -13.44
CA SER A 15 2.68 4.27 -13.90
C SER A 15 1.94 5.60 -13.68
N SER A 16 2.65 6.72 -13.56
CA SER A 16 2.08 8.05 -13.40
C SER A 16 2.14 8.82 -14.71
N THR A 17 0.98 9.27 -15.20
CA THR A 17 0.85 10.20 -16.33
C THR A 17 1.25 11.63 -15.96
N ARG A 18 1.54 11.93 -14.69
CA ARG A 18 1.99 13.26 -14.27
C ARG A 18 3.49 13.42 -14.57
N PRO A 19 3.88 14.45 -15.35
CA PRO A 19 5.29 14.85 -15.44
C PRO A 19 5.84 15.13 -14.04
N ARG A 20 7.03 14.62 -13.72
CA ARG A 20 7.73 15.04 -12.49
C ARG A 20 7.92 16.55 -12.53
N SER A 21 7.64 17.22 -11.41
CA SER A 21 7.92 18.65 -11.29
C SER A 21 9.44 18.86 -11.31
N LEU A 22 9.93 19.93 -11.93
CA LEU A 22 11.34 20.32 -11.84
C LEU A 22 11.77 20.68 -10.41
N ALA A 23 10.81 20.91 -9.52
CA ALA A 23 11.04 21.17 -8.11
C ALA A 23 11.07 19.90 -7.24
N ASP A 24 10.76 18.72 -7.80
CA ASP A 24 10.80 17.48 -7.02
C ASP A 24 12.27 17.04 -6.82
N PRO A 25 12.75 16.91 -5.57
CA PRO A 25 14.09 16.39 -5.33
C PRO A 25 14.20 14.97 -5.88
N GLU A 26 15.29 14.69 -6.60
CA GLU A 26 15.60 13.33 -7.05
C GLU A 26 16.01 12.50 -5.83
N LEU A 27 15.03 11.85 -5.20
CA LEU A 27 15.26 10.99 -4.05
C LEU A 27 15.75 9.63 -4.54
N GLN A 28 16.98 9.26 -4.19
CA GLN A 28 17.41 7.88 -4.36
C GLN A 28 16.59 6.98 -3.42
N PRO A 29 16.06 5.82 -3.88
CA PRO A 29 15.26 4.91 -3.06
C PRO A 29 15.92 4.53 -1.71
N GLN A 30 17.25 4.55 -1.68
CA GLN A 30 18.10 4.22 -0.54
C GLN A 30 17.99 5.27 0.59
N GLN A 31 17.73 6.54 0.24
CA GLN A 31 17.63 7.64 1.21
C GLN A 31 16.29 7.65 1.95
N LEU A 32 15.24 7.03 1.39
CA LEU A 32 13.95 6.86 2.06
C LEU A 32 14.03 5.79 3.16
N LEU A 33 14.86 4.77 2.95
CA LEU A 33 15.07 3.68 3.90
C LEU A 33 15.89 4.11 5.13
N ALA A 34 16.73 5.15 4.99
CA ALA A 34 17.67 5.58 6.03
C ALA A 34 17.05 6.49 7.11
N LYS A 35 15.78 6.90 6.97
CA LYS A 35 15.04 7.54 8.06
C LYS A 35 14.37 6.45 8.90
N GLU A 36 15.11 5.94 9.86
CA GLU A 36 14.57 5.16 10.99
C GLU A 36 13.49 5.99 11.68
N LEU A 37 12.22 5.78 11.33
CA LEU A 37 11.09 6.39 12.03
C LEU A 37 10.93 5.63 13.35
N ASN A 38 11.04 6.33 14.49
CA ASN A 38 10.72 5.72 15.77
C ASN A 38 9.21 5.53 15.88
N THR A 39 8.72 4.36 15.44
CA THR A 39 7.29 4.05 15.41
C THR A 39 6.68 3.81 16.80
N LYS A 40 7.49 3.85 17.87
CA LYS A 40 7.04 3.74 19.26
C LYS A 40 6.44 5.04 19.80
N ASP A 41 6.79 6.18 19.19
CA ASP A 41 6.31 7.51 19.60
C ASP A 41 5.09 7.95 18.77
N LEU A 42 4.67 7.16 17.78
CA LEU A 42 3.52 7.45 16.93
C LEU A 42 2.22 6.98 17.60
N GLU A 43 1.23 7.87 17.67
CA GLU A 43 -0.13 7.55 18.13
C GLU A 43 -0.83 6.50 17.25
N THR A 44 -0.39 6.33 16.00
CA THR A 44 -0.94 5.39 15.01
C THR A 44 0.17 4.50 14.46
N ASN A 45 0.33 3.31 15.03
CA ASN A 45 1.28 2.31 14.54
C ASN A 45 0.62 1.29 13.58
N ILE A 46 -0.71 1.25 13.52
CA ILE A 46 -1.44 0.32 12.66
C ILE A 46 -1.83 0.99 11.35
N ILE A 47 -1.62 0.26 10.25
CA ILE A 47 -2.02 0.65 8.91
C ILE A 47 -2.94 -0.43 8.35
N VAL A 48 -4.15 -0.04 7.96
CA VAL A 48 -5.12 -0.93 7.30
C VAL A 48 -5.08 -0.69 5.80
N LEU A 49 -4.77 -1.74 5.02
CA LEU A 49 -4.69 -1.68 3.57
C LEU A 49 -5.94 -2.30 2.93
N VAL A 50 -6.63 -1.51 2.10
CA VAL A 50 -7.87 -1.90 1.43
C VAL A 50 -7.64 -1.93 -0.08
N HIS A 51 -7.93 -3.06 -0.72
CA HIS A 51 -7.73 -3.23 -2.16
C HIS A 51 -8.86 -2.61 -3.00
N GLY A 52 -8.60 -2.41 -4.29
CA GLY A 52 -9.60 -2.00 -5.29
C GLY A 52 -10.36 -3.19 -5.92
N GLY A 53 -11.30 -2.91 -6.82
CA GLY A 53 -12.07 -3.95 -7.50
C GLY A 53 -11.20 -4.88 -8.37
N GLY A 54 -11.46 -6.19 -8.31
CA GLY A 54 -10.71 -7.22 -9.05
C GLY A 54 -9.38 -7.66 -8.41
N PHE A 55 -9.08 -7.16 -7.21
CA PHE A 55 -7.90 -7.51 -6.43
C PHE A 55 -8.31 -8.18 -5.11
N GLY A 56 -7.31 -8.50 -4.28
CA GLY A 56 -7.47 -8.90 -2.88
C GLY A 56 -6.29 -8.34 -2.08
N ALA A 57 -6.22 -8.66 -0.79
CA ALA A 57 -5.14 -8.30 0.13
C ALA A 57 -3.74 -8.63 -0.45
N TRP A 58 -3.64 -9.70 -1.23
CA TRP A 58 -2.40 -10.13 -1.90
C TRP A 58 -1.75 -9.05 -2.78
N CYS A 59 -2.51 -8.07 -3.31
CA CYS A 59 -1.91 -7.02 -4.13
C CYS A 59 -0.98 -6.09 -3.34
N TRP A 60 -1.07 -6.10 -2.00
CA TRP A 60 -0.28 -5.28 -1.10
C TRP A 60 1.04 -5.88 -0.65
N TYR A 61 1.39 -7.11 -1.09
CA TYR A 61 2.52 -7.86 -0.51
C TYR A 61 3.83 -7.06 -0.40
N LYS A 62 4.22 -6.28 -1.43
CA LYS A 62 5.45 -5.46 -1.38
C LYS A 62 5.34 -4.31 -0.39
N THR A 63 4.19 -3.64 -0.37
CA THR A 63 3.94 -2.48 0.49
C THR A 63 3.88 -2.93 1.95
N MET A 64 3.25 -4.07 2.23
CA MET A 64 3.22 -4.66 3.57
C MET A 64 4.63 -4.90 4.08
N SER A 65 5.48 -5.58 3.30
CA SER A 65 6.87 -5.84 3.73
C SER A 65 7.63 -4.57 4.05
N LEU A 66 7.52 -3.52 3.22
CA LEU A 66 8.22 -2.26 3.46
C LEU A 66 7.72 -1.53 4.73
N LEU A 67 6.42 -1.57 4.99
CA LEU A 67 5.81 -0.94 6.15
C LEU A 67 6.14 -1.71 7.43
N GLU A 68 6.13 -3.04 7.38
CA GLU A 68 6.52 -3.91 8.49
C GLU A 68 8.00 -3.75 8.82
N ASP A 69 8.88 -3.71 7.81
CA ASP A 69 10.33 -3.43 7.97
C ASP A 69 10.56 -2.05 8.60
N SER A 70 9.65 -1.10 8.35
CA SER A 70 9.68 0.24 8.95
C SER A 70 9.07 0.30 10.36
N GLY A 71 8.64 -0.83 10.93
CA GLY A 71 8.13 -0.93 12.29
C GLY A 71 6.65 -0.60 12.47
N PHE A 72 5.84 -0.62 11.40
CA PHE A 72 4.38 -0.51 11.46
C PHE A 72 3.72 -1.89 11.54
N LYS A 73 2.57 -1.97 12.22
CA LYS A 73 1.68 -3.12 12.12
C LYS A 73 0.78 -2.94 10.91
N VAL A 74 0.79 -3.89 9.97
CA VAL A 74 0.02 -3.77 8.73
C VAL A 74 -1.05 -4.85 8.67
N ASN A 75 -2.28 -4.46 8.38
CA ASN A 75 -3.38 -5.40 8.16
C ASN A 75 -3.98 -5.16 6.77
N ALA A 76 -3.74 -6.09 5.85
CA ALA A 76 -4.38 -6.10 4.54
C ALA A 76 -5.67 -6.93 4.60
N ILE A 77 -6.81 -6.32 4.28
CA ILE A 77 -8.12 -6.95 4.40
C ILE A 77 -8.61 -7.41 3.04
N ASP A 78 -9.03 -8.68 2.95
CA ASP A 78 -9.81 -9.19 1.83
C ASP A 78 -11.28 -8.84 2.02
N LEU A 79 -11.83 -8.06 1.08
CA LEU A 79 -13.25 -7.74 1.03
C LEU A 79 -14.08 -8.96 0.63
N THR A 80 -15.40 -8.90 0.83
CA THR A 80 -16.29 -10.05 0.55
C THR A 80 -16.16 -10.48 -0.91
N GLY A 81 -15.96 -11.78 -1.15
CA GLY A 81 -15.78 -12.35 -2.48
C GLY A 81 -14.47 -11.95 -3.18
N SER A 82 -13.49 -11.41 -2.46
CA SER A 82 -12.17 -11.03 -2.99
C SER A 82 -11.04 -11.80 -2.32
N GLY A 83 -9.91 -11.94 -3.03
CA GLY A 83 -8.74 -12.66 -2.54
C GLY A 83 -9.05 -14.08 -2.08
N ILE A 84 -8.82 -14.36 -0.78
CA ILE A 84 -9.10 -15.70 -0.21
C ILE A 84 -10.52 -15.86 0.36
N ASN A 85 -11.35 -14.81 0.30
CA ASN A 85 -12.72 -14.86 0.79
C ASN A 85 -13.58 -15.76 -0.12
N SER A 86 -14.17 -16.81 0.45
CA SER A 86 -14.93 -17.84 -0.29
C SER A 86 -16.38 -17.47 -0.62
N SER A 87 -16.81 -16.24 -0.31
CA SER A 87 -18.17 -15.78 -0.62
C SER A 87 -18.41 -15.70 -2.12
N ASP A 88 -19.58 -16.12 -2.57
CA ASP A 88 -19.97 -16.01 -3.99
C ASP A 88 -20.19 -14.54 -4.37
N THR A 89 -19.34 -14.03 -5.27
CA THR A 89 -19.38 -12.65 -5.75
C THR A 89 -20.70 -12.27 -6.38
N ASN A 90 -21.44 -13.24 -6.96
CA ASN A 90 -22.73 -12.98 -7.60
C ASN A 90 -23.85 -12.75 -6.59
N LYS A 91 -23.64 -13.08 -5.31
CA LYS A 91 -24.61 -12.87 -4.23
C LYS A 91 -24.41 -11.54 -3.50
N ILE A 92 -23.32 -10.83 -3.78
CA ILE A 92 -23.02 -9.55 -3.15
C ILE A 92 -23.82 -8.47 -3.88
N SER A 93 -24.82 -7.91 -3.19
CA SER A 93 -25.81 -7.01 -3.79
C SER A 93 -25.61 -5.55 -3.38
N SER A 94 -24.76 -5.29 -2.39
CA SER A 94 -24.52 -3.94 -1.86
C SER A 94 -23.06 -3.69 -1.50
N LEU A 95 -22.67 -2.41 -1.48
CA LEU A 95 -21.34 -2.00 -1.02
C LEU A 95 -21.12 -2.33 0.45
N SER A 96 -22.18 -2.28 1.27
CA SER A 96 -22.08 -2.64 2.69
C SER A 96 -21.76 -4.12 2.88
N GLU A 97 -22.32 -5.00 2.06
CA GLU A 97 -21.99 -6.44 2.06
C GLU A 97 -20.56 -6.66 1.57
N TYR A 98 -20.15 -5.94 0.52
CA TYR A 98 -18.79 -6.01 0.00
C TYR A 98 -17.75 -5.56 1.05
N ALA A 99 -18.04 -4.46 1.75
CA ALA A 99 -17.16 -3.85 2.74
C ALA A 99 -17.28 -4.44 4.15
N GLU A 100 -18.13 -5.46 4.34
CA GLU A 100 -18.40 -6.05 5.66
C GLU A 100 -17.13 -6.43 6.42
N PRO A 101 -16.14 -7.15 5.82
CA PRO A 101 -14.94 -7.57 6.53
C PRO A 101 -14.14 -6.38 7.08
N LEU A 102 -14.06 -5.29 6.30
CA LEU A 102 -13.40 -4.06 6.73
C LEU A 102 -14.17 -3.39 7.89
N THR A 103 -15.48 -3.25 7.77
CA THR A 103 -16.28 -2.60 8.82
C THR A 103 -16.32 -3.42 10.11
N SER A 104 -16.34 -4.74 10.01
CA SER A 104 -16.27 -5.68 11.12
C SER A 104 -14.92 -5.60 11.81
N TYR A 105 -13.83 -5.60 11.04
CA TYR A 105 -12.47 -5.37 11.55
C TYR A 105 -12.36 -4.04 12.31
N LEU A 106 -12.81 -2.93 11.72
CA LEU A 106 -12.72 -1.60 12.34
C LEU A 106 -13.56 -1.47 13.62
N LYS A 107 -14.73 -2.12 13.67
CA LYS A 107 -15.57 -2.15 14.89
C LYS A 107 -14.95 -2.97 16.01
N GLY A 108 -14.13 -3.96 15.67
CA GLY A 108 -13.42 -4.80 16.63
C GLY A 108 -12.19 -4.12 17.26
N LEU A 109 -11.74 -2.99 16.71
CA LEU A 109 -10.67 -2.20 17.30
C LEU A 109 -11.20 -1.50 18.55
N CYS A 110 -10.50 -1.67 19.68
CA CYS A 110 -10.81 -0.94 20.90
C CYS A 110 -10.62 0.57 20.68
N ASP A 111 -11.41 1.41 21.36
CA ASP A 111 -11.38 2.89 21.25
C ASP A 111 -9.99 3.53 21.51
N ALA A 112 -9.04 2.77 22.06
CA ALA A 112 -7.67 3.20 22.34
C ALA A 112 -6.69 3.00 21.16
N GLU A 113 -7.08 2.28 20.12
CA GLU A 113 -6.19 1.91 19.01
C GLU A 113 -6.57 2.70 17.74
N LYS A 114 -5.82 3.78 17.48
CA LYS A 114 -6.02 4.66 16.32
C LYS A 114 -5.33 4.03 15.09
N VAL A 115 -6.08 3.93 14.00
CA VAL A 115 -5.69 3.34 12.70
C VAL A 115 -5.69 4.35 11.57
#